data_AF-A0A2V7JB32-F1
#
_entry.id   AF-A0A2V7JB32-F1
#
_cell.length_a   1.000
_cell.length_b   1.000
_cell.length_c   1.000
_cell.angle_alpha   90.00
_cell.angle_beta   90.00
_cell.angle_gamma   90.00
#
_symmetry.space_group_name_H-M   'P 1'
#
loop_
_entity.id
_entity.type
_entity.pdbx_description
1 polymer ?
#
loop_
_entity_poly.entity_id
_entity_poly.type
_entity_poly.pdbx_seq_one_letter_code
_entity_poly.pdbx_strand_id
1 'polypeptide(L)'
;MNERRCPKCGSVYGDTARFCPRDGSMLVEVQARPAGPASAAPGASGGTAVRTPPSPKPGLDRASTLSGQVLDSRYQVQKKLGEGGMSYVYLAREVATGKDVAIKVLSPKLATDRSSVERLRREAGLAMRLEHPNVCRILRLGESEDGLIYLVMPFLKGELLSDREVKSGPMAVEVGVAVLQQVCAGLHHAHELQIVHRDLKPENIMLVAEDGGSERAVVMDFGLAKERRAEGQLAKLTATGIILGTPEFMSPEQIRGKQLDARSDIYALGIVAFEMFSGKLPFQGRNAQEMMIARLRGQPLKLRQLRADAPEPLEKALARAMESNPDNRYDTALDFAAALAGVGRGGGGGGGGGGAGEGGFLSKIKEKLK
;
A
#
# COMPACT_ATOMS: atom_id res chain seq x y z
N MET A 1 14.77 -14.91 36.65
CA MET A 1 13.53 -15.08 35.86
C MET A 1 13.70 -14.22 34.63
N ASN A 2 13.67 -14.79 33.42
CA ASN A 2 13.90 -14.03 32.20
C ASN A 2 12.66 -13.20 31.88
N GLU A 3 12.79 -11.88 32.06
CA GLU A 3 11.74 -10.92 31.73
C GLU A 3 11.86 -10.53 30.26
N ARG A 4 10.74 -10.54 29.55
CA ARG A 4 10.67 -10.18 28.12
C ARG A 4 9.91 -8.88 27.94
N ARG A 5 10.45 -7.98 27.14
CA ARG A 5 9.90 -6.63 26.93
C ARG A 5 9.37 -6.47 25.51
N CYS A 6 8.23 -5.81 25.38
CA CYS A 6 7.75 -5.41 24.07
C CYS A 6 8.58 -4.24 23.52
N PRO A 7 9.13 -4.34 22.30
CA PRO A 7 9.92 -3.25 21.70
C PRO A 7 9.07 -2.04 21.28
N LYS A 8 7.75 -2.20 21.11
CA LYS A 8 6.84 -1.12 20.71
C LYS A 8 6.20 -0.42 21.91
N CYS A 9 5.50 -1.14 22.78
CA CYS A 9 4.79 -0.52 23.91
C CYS A 9 5.62 -0.46 25.21
N GLY A 10 6.76 -1.15 25.28
CA GLY A 10 7.68 -1.10 26.41
C GLY A 10 7.26 -1.93 27.62
N SER A 11 6.08 -2.56 27.61
CA SER A 11 5.59 -3.44 28.67
C SER A 11 6.43 -4.71 28.82
N VAL A 12 6.60 -5.16 30.06
CA VAL A 12 7.38 -6.35 30.42
C VAL A 12 6.44 -7.48 30.82
N TYR A 13 6.72 -8.68 30.35
CA TYR A 13 5.94 -9.89 30.58
C TYR A 13 6.86 -11.02 31.06
N GLY A 14 6.27 -11.99 31.78
CA GLY A 14 6.97 -13.18 32.23
C GLY A 14 7.38 -14.11 31.08
N ASP A 15 8.29 -15.05 31.36
CA ASP A 15 9.03 -15.84 30.38
C ASP A 15 8.16 -16.70 29.42
N THR A 16 6.92 -17.01 29.80
CA THR A 16 6.00 -17.80 28.97
C THR A 16 5.37 -17.01 27.83
N ALA A 17 5.36 -15.67 27.90
CA ALA A 17 4.79 -14.83 26.86
C ALA A 17 5.80 -14.64 25.71
N ARG A 18 5.44 -15.09 24.50
CA ARG A 18 6.25 -14.86 23.29
C ARG A 18 5.86 -13.60 22.51
N PHE A 19 4.63 -13.13 22.67
CA PHE A 19 4.06 -12.00 21.93
C PHE A 19 3.35 -11.02 22.88
N CYS A 20 3.40 -9.73 22.54
CA CYS A 20 2.72 -8.69 23.27
C CYS A 20 1.20 -8.75 23.01
N PRO A 21 0.35 -8.94 24.04
CA PRO A 21 -1.11 -8.96 23.86
C PRO A 21 -1.71 -7.60 23.46
N ARG A 22 -0.91 -6.51 23.51
CA ARG A 22 -1.37 -5.15 23.20
C ARG A 22 -1.16 -4.76 21.74
N ASP A 23 -0.07 -5.24 21.12
CA ASP A 23 0.35 -4.80 19.79
C ASP A 23 0.84 -5.94 18.89
N GLY A 24 0.79 -7.19 19.35
CA GLY A 24 1.18 -8.39 18.60
C GLY A 24 2.68 -8.58 18.38
N SER A 25 3.53 -7.65 18.83
CA SER A 25 4.98 -7.72 18.60
C SER A 25 5.62 -8.85 19.41
N MET A 26 6.62 -9.53 18.83
CA MET A 26 7.39 -10.53 19.57
C MET A 26 8.18 -9.87 20.71
N LEU A 27 8.11 -10.46 21.90
CA LEU A 27 8.77 -9.93 23.09
C LEU A 27 10.26 -10.28 23.06
N VAL A 28 11.10 -9.30 23.36
CA VAL A 28 12.57 -9.44 23.36
C VAL A 28 13.09 -9.61 24.78
N GLU A 29 14.07 -10.49 24.98
CA GLU A 29 14.69 -10.68 26.30
C GLU A 29 15.41 -9.42 26.75
N VAL A 30 15.15 -9.00 27.98
CA VAL A 30 15.85 -7.87 28.58
C VAL A 30 17.20 -8.38 29.08
N GLN A 31 18.27 -8.18 28.31
CA GLN A 31 19.62 -8.42 28.79
C GLN A 31 19.97 -7.39 29.87
N ALA A 32 20.27 -7.86 31.09
CA ALA A 32 20.81 -7.03 32.15
C ALA A 32 22.17 -6.47 31.71
N ARG A 33 22.31 -5.12 31.72
CA ARG A 33 23.61 -4.48 31.50
C ARG A 33 24.56 -4.82 32.65
N PRO A 34 25.85 -5.11 32.38
CA PRO A 34 26.84 -5.22 33.44
C PRO A 34 27.09 -3.84 34.07
N ALA A 35 27.23 -3.81 35.39
CA ALA A 35 27.56 -2.63 36.17
C ALA A 35 28.96 -2.12 35.80
N GLY A 36 29.05 -0.87 35.33
CA GLY A 36 30.32 -0.14 35.20
C GLY A 36 30.78 0.39 36.56
N PRO A 37 32.10 0.61 36.76
CA PRO A 37 32.67 0.88 38.07
C PRO A 37 32.37 2.29 38.60
N ALA A 38 32.43 2.41 39.92
CA ALA A 38 32.06 3.56 40.72
C ALA A 38 32.92 4.81 40.47
N SER A 39 32.25 5.95 40.58
CA SER A 39 32.79 7.32 40.56
C SER A 39 33.67 7.61 41.78
N ALA A 40 34.85 8.20 41.56
CA ALA A 40 35.61 8.93 42.56
C ALA A 40 35.50 10.46 42.30
N ALA A 41 35.38 11.22 43.39
CA ALA A 41 35.07 12.66 43.44
C ALA A 41 36.32 13.56 43.24
N PRO A 42 36.19 14.92 43.19
CA PRO A 42 36.94 15.78 42.29
C PRO A 42 38.20 16.46 42.89
N GLY A 43 39.11 16.85 42.00
CA GLY A 43 40.21 17.79 42.26
C GLY A 43 40.14 18.99 41.31
N ALA A 44 40.35 20.18 41.85
CA ALA A 44 40.21 21.48 41.20
C ALA A 44 41.30 21.80 40.15
N SER A 45 40.95 22.59 39.12
CA SER A 45 41.70 23.75 38.61
C SER A 45 41.16 24.21 37.24
N GLY A 46 41.21 25.51 36.99
CA GLY A 46 40.50 26.20 35.92
C GLY A 46 41.12 26.12 34.53
N GLY A 47 40.33 26.53 33.54
CA GLY A 47 40.74 26.72 32.15
C GLY A 47 39.55 27.18 31.30
N THR A 48 39.65 28.39 30.78
CA THR A 48 38.76 28.98 29.78
C THR A 48 38.72 28.13 28.51
N ALA A 49 37.58 27.50 28.22
CA ALA A 49 37.36 26.79 26.96
C ALA A 49 36.15 27.36 26.21
N VAL A 50 36.42 27.81 24.99
CA VAL A 50 35.48 28.24 23.97
C VAL A 50 34.35 27.20 23.84
N ARG A 51 33.09 27.67 23.92
CA ARG A 51 31.91 26.82 23.72
C ARG A 51 31.81 26.41 22.25
N THR A 52 32.38 25.27 21.91
CA THR A 52 32.04 24.55 20.69
C THR A 52 30.59 24.10 20.79
N PRO A 53 29.71 24.41 19.82
CA PRO A 53 28.34 23.90 19.84
C PRO A 53 28.36 22.36 19.81
N PRO A 54 27.44 21.68 20.50
CA PRO A 54 27.44 20.23 20.57
C PRO A 54 27.26 19.65 19.17
N SER A 55 28.25 18.88 18.73
CA SER A 55 28.16 18.02 17.55
C SER A 55 26.94 17.08 17.68
N PRO A 56 26.14 16.91 16.61
CA PRO A 56 24.92 16.12 16.67
C PRO A 56 25.25 14.67 17.03
N LYS A 57 24.48 14.12 17.99
CA LYS A 57 24.58 12.72 18.40
C LYS A 57 24.33 11.82 17.18
N PRO A 58 25.19 10.83 16.90
CA PRO A 58 24.91 9.87 15.85
C PRO A 58 23.75 8.97 16.27
N GLY A 59 22.69 8.87 15.45
CA GLY A 59 21.81 7.70 15.49
C GLY A 59 20.29 7.86 15.44
N LEU A 60 19.70 9.02 15.11
CA LEU A 60 18.26 9.10 14.80
C LEU A 60 18.02 9.59 13.38
N ASP A 61 17.27 8.81 12.59
CA ASP A 61 16.79 9.21 11.26
C ASP A 61 15.85 10.41 11.43
N ARG A 62 16.26 11.61 10.98
CA ARG A 62 15.42 12.83 11.07
C ARG A 62 14.07 12.63 10.41
N ALA A 63 14.00 11.83 9.35
CA ALA A 63 12.74 11.52 8.67
C ALA A 63 11.72 10.88 9.61
N SER A 64 12.16 10.27 10.72
CA SER A 64 11.31 9.63 11.74
C SER A 64 10.83 10.58 12.86
N THR A 65 11.42 11.77 13.02
CA THR A 65 11.21 12.67 14.17
C THR A 65 10.57 14.02 13.83
N LEU A 66 9.91 14.14 12.66
CA LEU A 66 9.38 15.42 12.17
C LEU A 66 8.15 15.95 12.90
N SER A 67 7.45 15.16 13.73
CA SER A 67 6.27 15.62 14.46
C SER A 67 6.56 16.87 15.30
N GLY A 68 5.72 17.90 15.18
CA GLY A 68 5.88 19.19 15.86
C GLY A 68 6.85 20.17 15.19
N GLN A 69 7.52 19.78 14.11
CA GLN A 69 8.44 20.64 13.37
C GLN A 69 7.74 21.36 12.21
N VAL A 70 8.36 22.43 11.70
CA VAL A 70 7.96 23.07 10.44
C VAL A 70 8.90 22.59 9.34
N LEU A 71 8.34 21.94 8.31
CA LEU A 71 9.07 21.47 7.15
C LEU A 71 9.03 22.53 6.04
N ASP A 72 10.20 22.91 5.53
CA ASP A 72 10.40 23.85 4.41
C ASP A 72 9.64 25.19 4.59
N SER A 73 9.50 25.66 5.83
CA SER A 73 8.72 26.87 6.19
C SER A 73 7.27 26.89 5.68
N ARG A 74 6.75 25.75 5.21
CA ARG A 74 5.47 25.64 4.50
C ARG A 74 4.50 24.71 5.21
N TYR A 75 5.00 23.71 5.91
CA TYR A 75 4.16 22.66 6.49
C TYR A 75 4.44 22.50 7.98
N GLN A 76 3.44 22.80 8.80
CA GLN A 76 3.48 22.47 10.21
C GLN A 76 3.16 20.99 10.38
N VAL A 77 4.16 20.17 10.66
CA VAL A 77 4.01 18.72 10.82
C VAL A 77 3.37 18.45 12.17
N GLN A 78 2.20 17.80 12.17
CA GLN A 78 1.40 17.59 13.37
C GLN A 78 1.74 16.25 14.04
N LYS A 79 1.49 15.15 13.34
CA LYS A 79 1.69 13.80 13.87
C LYS A 79 2.05 12.81 12.78
N LYS A 80 2.74 11.74 13.17
CA LYS A 80 3.01 10.59 12.30
C LYS A 80 1.73 9.79 12.10
N LEU A 81 1.42 9.49 10.84
CA LEU A 81 0.30 8.64 10.42
C LEU A 81 0.74 7.19 10.23
N GLY A 82 1.96 6.98 9.72
CA GLY A 82 2.45 5.64 9.42
C GLY A 82 3.95 5.58 9.20
N GLU A 83 4.46 4.35 9.21
CA GLU A 83 5.84 4.00 8.89
C GLU A 83 5.85 2.78 7.98
N GLY A 84 6.46 2.93 6.81
CA GLY A 84 6.83 1.81 5.96
C GLY A 84 8.32 1.54 6.07
N GLY A 85 8.79 0.43 5.48
CA GLY A 85 10.19 0.00 5.60
C GLY A 85 11.24 1.02 5.12
N MET A 86 10.86 2.02 4.33
CA MET A 86 11.78 3.05 3.81
C MET A 86 11.19 4.47 3.78
N SER A 87 10.05 4.71 4.42
CA SER A 87 9.37 6.01 4.39
C SER A 87 8.48 6.24 5.61
N TYR A 88 8.28 7.51 5.94
CA TYR A 88 7.41 7.94 7.01
C TYR A 88 6.28 8.80 6.44
N VAL A 89 5.06 8.62 6.93
CA VAL A 89 3.91 9.43 6.51
C VAL A 89 3.45 10.27 7.70
N TYR A 90 3.29 11.56 7.49
CA TYR A 90 2.88 12.53 8.50
C TYR A 90 1.62 13.27 8.07
N LEU A 91 0.77 13.61 9.03
CA LEU A 91 -0.23 14.66 8.89
C LEU A 91 0.47 15.99 9.13
N ALA A 92 0.25 16.95 8.24
CA ALA A 92 0.74 18.31 8.37
C ALA A 92 -0.33 19.31 7.96
N ARG A 93 -0.17 20.56 8.39
CA ARG A 93 -0.99 21.68 7.96
C ARG A 93 -0.17 22.62 7.09
N GLU A 94 -0.63 22.90 5.89
CA GLU A 94 -0.01 23.91 5.03
C GLU A 94 -0.23 25.30 5.62
N VAL A 95 0.85 26.01 5.92
CA VAL A 95 0.83 27.30 6.63
C VAL A 95 0.08 28.36 5.82
N ALA A 96 0.27 28.38 4.49
CA ALA A 96 -0.30 29.40 3.62
C ALA A 96 -1.82 29.28 3.45
N THR A 97 -2.34 28.06 3.35
CA THR A 97 -3.77 27.81 3.06
C THR A 97 -4.56 27.35 4.28
N GLY A 98 -3.86 26.92 5.34
CA GLY A 98 -4.46 26.27 6.48
C GLY A 98 -5.09 24.91 6.16
N LYS A 99 -4.80 24.29 5.01
CA LYS A 99 -5.36 22.96 4.67
C LYS A 99 -4.51 21.83 5.26
N ASP A 100 -5.17 20.75 5.66
CA ASP A 100 -4.50 19.52 6.08
C ASP A 100 -3.99 18.76 4.85
N VAL A 101 -2.75 18.28 4.94
CA VAL A 101 -2.05 17.50 3.92
C VAL A 101 -1.37 16.29 4.56
N ALA A 102 -1.18 15.24 3.78
CA ALA A 102 -0.29 14.15 4.15
C ALA A 102 1.08 14.36 3.49
N ILE A 103 2.14 14.15 4.25
CA ILE A 103 3.53 14.28 3.78
C ILE A 103 4.23 12.94 3.94
N LYS A 104 4.62 12.35 2.81
CA LYS A 104 5.44 11.14 2.77
C LYS A 104 6.90 11.53 2.62
N VAL A 105 7.70 11.27 3.66
CA VAL A 105 9.13 11.55 3.70
C VAL A 105 9.88 10.25 3.44
N LEU A 106 10.81 10.29 2.49
CA LEU A 106 11.62 9.13 2.15
C LEU A 106 12.82 9.07 3.10
N SER A 107 13.15 7.87 3.58
CA SER A 107 14.30 7.70 4.47
C SER A 107 15.60 8.09 3.73
N PRO A 108 16.56 8.74 4.40
CA PRO A 108 17.86 9.12 3.84
C PRO A 108 18.61 7.95 3.18
N LYS A 109 18.35 6.70 3.61
CA LYS A 109 18.93 5.48 3.01
C LYS A 109 18.58 5.32 1.52
N LEU A 110 17.48 5.92 1.04
CA LEU A 110 17.09 5.97 -0.38
C LEU A 110 17.67 7.19 -1.12
N ALA A 111 18.16 8.20 -0.40
CA ALA A 111 18.65 9.47 -0.92
C ALA A 111 20.18 9.53 -1.07
N THR A 112 20.89 8.42 -0.81
CA THR A 112 22.36 8.35 -0.84
C THR A 112 22.95 8.32 -2.25
N ASP A 113 22.16 7.97 -3.28
CA ASP A 113 22.60 7.95 -4.67
C ASP A 113 21.86 9.02 -5.50
N ARG A 114 22.61 9.92 -6.13
CA ARG A 114 22.07 10.99 -6.98
C ARG A 114 21.24 10.45 -8.14
N SER A 115 21.65 9.32 -8.73
CA SER A 115 20.90 8.73 -9.86
C SER A 115 19.52 8.24 -9.43
N SER A 116 19.44 7.72 -8.21
CA SER A 116 18.22 7.25 -7.59
C SER A 116 17.26 8.41 -7.22
N VAL A 117 17.80 9.55 -6.80
CA VAL A 117 17.02 10.78 -6.52
C VAL A 117 16.45 11.37 -7.80
N GLU A 118 17.25 11.47 -8.87
CA GLU A 118 16.78 11.97 -10.17
C GLU A 118 15.67 11.10 -10.77
N ARG A 119 15.80 9.77 -10.67
CA ARG A 119 14.74 8.84 -11.09
C ARG A 119 13.45 9.05 -10.30
N LEU A 120 13.57 9.20 -8.98
CA LEU A 120 12.42 9.50 -8.12
C LEU A 120 11.75 10.82 -8.52
N ARG A 121 12.52 11.87 -8.81
CA ARG A 121 11.95 13.15 -9.27
C ARG A 121 11.18 12.97 -10.59
N ARG A 122 11.70 12.16 -11.51
CA ARG A 122 11.03 11.83 -12.77
C ARG A 122 9.74 11.05 -12.55
N GLU A 123 9.77 10.01 -11.73
CA GLU A 123 8.59 9.20 -11.39
C GLU A 123 7.52 10.02 -10.67
N ALA A 124 7.91 10.85 -9.69
CA ALA A 124 7.01 11.77 -9.02
C ALA A 124 6.40 12.78 -10.00
N GLY A 125 7.18 13.30 -10.94
CA GLY A 125 6.68 14.19 -12.01
C GLY A 125 5.64 13.51 -12.90
N LEU A 126 5.81 12.23 -13.23
CA LEU A 126 4.79 11.45 -13.96
C LEU A 126 3.54 11.24 -13.10
N ALA A 127 3.70 10.84 -11.85
CA ALA A 127 2.57 10.63 -10.93
C ALA A 127 1.83 11.92 -10.56
N MET A 128 2.47 13.09 -10.64
CA MET A 128 1.80 14.40 -10.50
C MET A 128 0.81 14.71 -11.64
N ARG A 129 0.92 14.03 -12.79
CA ARG A 129 -0.02 14.14 -13.91
C ARG A 129 -1.29 13.31 -13.70
N LEU A 130 -1.31 12.42 -12.72
CA LEU A 130 -2.49 11.63 -12.39
C LEU A 130 -3.54 12.51 -11.72
N GLU A 131 -4.65 12.72 -12.43
CA GLU A 131 -5.78 13.50 -11.96
C GLU A 131 -7.06 12.69 -12.16
N HIS A 132 -7.42 11.94 -11.11
CA HIS A 132 -8.59 11.07 -11.12
C HIS A 132 -9.16 10.94 -9.70
N PRO A 133 -10.49 10.93 -9.50
CA PRO A 133 -11.09 10.84 -8.17
C PRO A 133 -10.69 9.59 -7.39
N ASN A 134 -10.38 8.49 -8.07
CA ASN A 134 -9.95 7.23 -7.44
C ASN A 134 -8.43 7.06 -7.35
N VAL A 135 -7.65 8.14 -7.55
CA VAL A 135 -6.18 8.13 -7.42
C VAL A 135 -5.76 9.26 -6.47
N CYS A 136 -4.88 8.94 -5.53
CA CYS A 136 -4.27 9.94 -4.66
C CYS A 136 -3.21 10.70 -5.44
N ARG A 137 -3.57 11.91 -5.90
CA ARG A 137 -2.67 12.81 -6.61
C ARG A 137 -1.52 13.28 -5.71
N ILE A 138 -0.33 13.37 -6.30
CA ILE A 138 0.79 14.10 -5.71
C ILE A 138 0.61 15.58 -6.00
N LEU A 139 0.52 16.40 -4.95
CA LEU A 139 0.40 17.86 -5.05
C LEU A 139 1.76 18.50 -5.28
N ARG A 140 2.80 17.99 -4.61
CA ARG A 140 4.15 18.54 -4.66
C ARG A 140 5.19 17.48 -4.36
N LEU A 141 6.32 17.58 -5.05
CA LEU A 141 7.60 17.02 -4.64
C LEU A 141 8.47 18.15 -4.08
N GLY A 142 9.07 17.93 -2.92
CA GLY A 142 9.96 18.89 -2.28
C GLY A 142 11.22 18.22 -1.74
N GLU A 143 12.21 19.07 -1.43
CA GLU A 143 13.45 18.70 -0.80
C GLU A 143 13.77 19.77 0.24
N SER A 144 14.02 19.37 1.49
CA SER A 144 14.42 20.29 2.54
C SER A 144 15.87 20.73 2.38
N GLU A 145 16.28 21.80 3.08
CA GLU A 145 17.67 22.31 3.06
C GLU A 145 18.71 21.26 3.43
N ASP A 146 18.35 20.28 4.26
CA ASP A 146 19.19 19.17 4.68
C ASP A 146 19.04 17.90 3.80
N GLY A 147 18.36 18.01 2.65
CA GLY A 147 18.28 16.97 1.64
C GLY A 147 17.21 15.90 1.86
N LEU A 148 16.24 16.12 2.77
CA LEU A 148 15.11 15.20 2.92
C LEU A 148 14.13 15.39 1.77
N ILE A 149 13.93 14.32 1.00
CA ILE A 149 12.96 14.32 -0.09
C ILE A 149 11.59 13.93 0.47
N TYR A 150 10.58 14.74 0.12
CA TYR A 150 9.23 14.54 0.60
C TYR A 150 8.19 14.78 -0.50
N LEU A 151 7.07 14.08 -0.37
CA LEU A 151 5.92 14.17 -1.25
C LEU A 151 4.75 14.71 -0.45
N VAL A 152 4.04 15.69 -1.00
CA VAL A 152 2.82 16.25 -0.41
C VAL A 152 1.63 15.75 -1.20
N MET A 153 0.64 15.22 -0.49
CA MET A 153 -0.60 14.68 -1.04
C MET A 153 -1.79 15.15 -0.21
N PRO A 154 -3.03 15.13 -0.76
CA PRO A 154 -4.21 15.48 0.02
C PRO A 154 -4.30 14.60 1.26
N PHE A 155 -4.67 15.18 2.40
CA PHE A 155 -5.03 14.38 3.55
C PHE A 155 -6.43 13.79 3.33
N LEU A 156 -6.48 12.50 3.05
CA LEU A 156 -7.72 11.76 2.86
C LEU A 156 -8.27 11.35 4.24
N LYS A 157 -9.52 11.74 4.51
CA LYS A 157 -10.23 11.37 5.74
C LYS A 157 -11.00 10.07 5.50
N GLY A 158 -10.30 8.94 5.69
CA GLY A 158 -10.86 7.62 5.45
C GLY A 158 -10.19 6.55 6.30
N GLU A 159 -10.53 5.29 6.03
CA GLU A 159 -9.84 4.13 6.57
C GLU A 159 -9.17 3.33 5.46
N LEU A 160 -8.07 2.64 5.79
CA LEU A 160 -7.41 1.75 4.84
C LEU A 160 -8.27 0.51 4.61
N LEU A 161 -8.22 -0.03 3.39
CA LEU A 161 -8.90 -1.29 3.07
C LEU A 161 -8.43 -2.43 3.99
N SER A 162 -7.13 -2.47 4.29
CA SER A 162 -6.54 -3.42 5.25
C SER A 162 -7.16 -3.31 6.65
N ASP A 163 -7.38 -2.08 7.13
CA ASP A 163 -7.94 -1.85 8.46
C ASP A 163 -9.42 -2.26 8.49
N ARG A 164 -10.15 -1.99 7.40
CA ARG A 164 -11.53 -2.43 7.22
C ARG A 164 -11.64 -3.95 7.22
N GLU A 165 -10.74 -4.65 6.53
CA GLU A 165 -10.70 -6.13 6.50
C GLU A 165 -10.46 -6.72 7.90
N VAL A 166 -9.53 -6.14 8.68
CA VAL A 166 -9.28 -6.58 10.06
C VAL A 166 -10.47 -6.30 10.97
N LYS A 167 -11.11 -5.14 10.83
CA LYS A 167 -12.21 -4.68 11.68
C LYS A 167 -13.53 -5.39 11.40
N SER A 168 -13.84 -5.62 10.13
CA SER A 168 -15.16 -6.06 9.67
C SER A 168 -15.16 -7.46 9.04
N GLY A 169 -13.97 -8.03 8.76
CA GLY A 169 -13.85 -9.30 8.06
C GLY A 169 -14.24 -9.19 6.57
N PRO A 170 -14.63 -10.31 5.94
CA PRO A 170 -15.01 -10.34 4.54
C PRO A 170 -16.17 -9.39 4.21
N MET A 171 -16.06 -8.67 3.09
CA MET A 171 -17.05 -7.68 2.65
C MET A 171 -18.27 -8.31 1.99
N ALA A 172 -19.43 -7.64 2.05
CA ALA A 172 -20.56 -7.98 1.18
C ALA A 172 -20.15 -7.87 -0.30
N VAL A 173 -20.64 -8.78 -1.15
CA VAL A 173 -20.22 -8.86 -2.56
C VAL A 173 -20.51 -7.55 -3.29
N GLU A 174 -21.69 -7.00 -3.09
CA GLU A 174 -22.16 -5.77 -3.73
C GLU A 174 -21.28 -4.58 -3.35
N VAL A 175 -20.94 -4.46 -2.07
CA VAL A 175 -20.07 -3.39 -1.54
C VAL A 175 -18.66 -3.53 -2.08
N GLY A 176 -18.08 -4.73 -2.01
CA GLY A 176 -16.73 -4.97 -2.50
C GLY A 176 -16.61 -4.77 -4.02
N VAL A 177 -17.62 -5.18 -4.81
CA VAL A 177 -17.65 -4.92 -6.25
C VAL A 177 -17.66 -3.42 -6.56
N ALA A 178 -18.45 -2.63 -5.83
CA ALA A 178 -18.47 -1.17 -6.01
C ALA A 178 -17.11 -0.53 -5.70
N VAL A 179 -16.41 -1.00 -4.65
CA VAL A 179 -15.03 -0.58 -4.35
C VAL A 179 -14.07 -0.96 -5.47
N LEU A 180 -14.13 -2.21 -5.96
CA LEU A 180 -13.24 -2.70 -7.01
C LEU A 180 -13.43 -1.97 -8.33
N GLN A 181 -14.66 -1.61 -8.71
CA GLN A 181 -14.92 -0.82 -9.91
C GLN A 181 -14.25 0.56 -9.85
N GLN A 182 -14.31 1.21 -8.69
CA GLN A 182 -13.63 2.48 -8.45
C GLN A 182 -12.10 2.35 -8.52
N VAL A 183 -11.54 1.30 -7.93
CA VAL A 183 -10.10 1.00 -8.00
C VAL A 183 -9.67 0.74 -9.45
N CYS A 184 -10.46 -0.04 -10.21
CA CYS A 184 -10.21 -0.29 -11.63
C CYS A 184 -10.22 1.00 -12.46
N ALA A 185 -11.14 1.92 -12.20
CA ALA A 185 -11.17 3.22 -12.89
C ALA A 185 -9.90 4.03 -12.63
N GLY A 186 -9.43 4.07 -11.37
CA GLY A 186 -8.18 4.73 -11.01
C GLY A 186 -6.94 4.09 -11.64
N LEU A 187 -6.86 2.75 -11.63
CA LEU A 187 -5.75 2.02 -12.26
C LEU A 187 -5.74 2.23 -13.77
N HIS A 188 -6.89 2.13 -14.43
CA HIS A 188 -6.99 2.31 -15.88
C HIS A 188 -6.51 3.70 -16.30
N HIS A 189 -6.92 4.76 -15.58
CA HIS A 189 -6.44 6.12 -15.83
C HIS A 189 -4.91 6.23 -15.73
N ALA A 190 -4.29 5.54 -14.76
CA ALA A 190 -2.84 5.49 -14.66
C ALA A 190 -2.19 4.71 -15.81
N HIS A 191 -2.79 3.59 -16.22
CA HIS A 191 -2.31 2.74 -17.31
C HIS A 191 -2.33 3.46 -18.66
N GLU A 192 -3.34 4.29 -18.93
CA GLU A 192 -3.40 5.17 -20.12
C GLU A 192 -2.19 6.11 -20.20
N LEU A 193 -1.67 6.54 -19.05
CA LEU A 193 -0.47 7.36 -18.94
C LEU A 193 0.83 6.53 -18.84
N GLN A 194 0.75 5.22 -19.09
CA GLN A 194 1.85 4.26 -19.01
C GLN A 194 2.47 4.15 -17.60
N ILE A 195 1.67 4.43 -16.56
CA ILE A 195 2.07 4.33 -15.16
C ILE A 195 1.48 3.05 -14.56
N VAL A 196 2.34 2.09 -14.26
CA VAL A 196 1.98 0.84 -13.55
C VAL A 196 2.21 1.04 -12.06
N HIS A 197 1.27 0.62 -11.22
CA HIS A 197 1.31 0.77 -9.77
C HIS A 197 2.41 -0.07 -9.12
N ARG A 198 2.54 -1.35 -9.51
CA ARG A 198 3.61 -2.31 -9.11
C ARG A 198 3.64 -2.73 -7.62
N ASP A 199 2.84 -2.12 -6.76
CA ASP A 199 2.71 -2.50 -5.34
C ASP A 199 1.26 -2.46 -4.83
N LEU A 200 0.31 -2.90 -5.66
CA LEU A 200 -1.09 -2.82 -5.28
C LEU A 200 -1.43 -3.85 -4.19
N LYS A 201 -2.04 -3.38 -3.11
CA LYS A 201 -2.39 -4.14 -1.90
C LYS A 201 -3.40 -3.36 -1.04
N PRO A 202 -4.06 -3.98 -0.05
CA PRO A 202 -5.09 -3.32 0.74
C PRO A 202 -4.60 -2.05 1.48
N GLU A 203 -3.34 -2.01 1.93
CA GLU A 203 -2.79 -0.83 2.62
C GLU A 203 -2.60 0.38 1.69
N ASN A 204 -2.65 0.17 0.37
CA ASN A 204 -2.53 1.21 -0.65
C ASN A 204 -3.90 1.63 -1.22
N ILE A 205 -5.01 1.18 -0.61
CA ILE A 205 -6.37 1.59 -0.99
C ILE A 205 -7.02 2.21 0.23
N MET A 206 -7.48 3.46 0.09
CA MET A 206 -8.21 4.18 1.14
C MET A 206 -9.69 4.29 0.79
N LEU A 207 -10.55 3.97 1.75
CA LEU A 207 -12.00 4.16 1.68
C LEU A 207 -12.34 5.49 2.36
N VAL A 208 -12.71 6.48 1.55
CA VAL A 208 -13.04 7.83 2.00
C VAL A 208 -14.56 7.96 2.04
N ALA A 209 -15.10 8.28 3.21
CA ALA A 209 -16.53 8.55 3.35
C ALA A 209 -16.91 9.84 2.59
N GLU A 210 -18.00 9.79 1.83
CA GLU A 210 -18.57 10.93 1.12
C GLU A 210 -19.94 11.32 1.71
N ASP A 211 -20.36 12.54 1.38
CA ASP A 211 -21.67 13.04 1.76
C ASP A 211 -22.76 12.13 1.16
N GLY A 212 -23.77 11.78 1.96
CA GLY A 212 -24.83 10.85 1.54
C GLY A 212 -24.54 9.37 1.83
N GLY A 213 -23.42 9.05 2.48
CA GLY A 213 -23.15 7.71 3.01
C GLY A 213 -22.51 6.74 2.01
N SER A 214 -22.12 7.22 0.82
CA SER A 214 -21.29 6.47 -0.12
C SER A 214 -19.81 6.52 0.29
N GLU A 215 -19.04 5.56 -0.23
CA GLU A 215 -17.59 5.50 -0.03
C GLU A 215 -16.87 5.64 -1.37
N ARG A 216 -15.84 6.50 -1.39
CA ARG A 216 -14.92 6.61 -2.51
C ARG A 216 -13.64 5.84 -2.24
N ALA A 217 -13.32 4.90 -3.11
CA ALA A 217 -12.05 4.17 -3.06
C ALA A 217 -10.95 4.98 -3.75
N VAL A 218 -9.81 5.16 -3.08
CA VAL A 218 -8.67 5.95 -3.58
C VAL A 218 -7.40 5.11 -3.53
N VAL A 219 -6.79 4.88 -4.69
CA VAL A 219 -5.51 4.19 -4.82
C VAL A 219 -4.38 5.15 -4.51
N MET A 220 -3.49 4.77 -3.60
CA MET A 220 -2.37 5.58 -3.11
C MET A 220 -1.03 4.99 -3.56
N ASP A 221 0.05 5.77 -3.51
CA ASP A 221 1.42 5.26 -3.63
C ASP A 221 1.80 4.61 -4.99
N PHE A 222 1.34 5.18 -6.10
CA PHE A 222 1.74 4.76 -7.46
C PHE A 222 3.26 4.80 -7.67
N GLY A 223 3.89 3.61 -7.72
CA GLY A 223 5.15 3.36 -8.44
C GLY A 223 6.44 3.98 -7.90
N LEU A 224 6.41 5.03 -7.06
CA LEU A 224 7.55 5.91 -6.73
C LEU A 224 8.80 5.24 -6.11
N ALA A 225 8.69 3.97 -5.71
CA ALA A 225 9.72 3.28 -4.92
C ALA A 225 10.27 2.01 -5.57
N LYS A 226 9.75 1.56 -6.73
CA LYS A 226 10.00 0.18 -7.20
C LYS A 226 10.77 0.03 -8.51
N GLU A 227 10.89 1.05 -9.37
CA GLU A 227 11.80 0.93 -10.53
C GLU A 227 13.25 0.71 -10.08
N ARG A 228 13.57 1.14 -8.85
CA ARG A 228 14.82 0.86 -8.11
C ARG A 228 15.18 -0.63 -7.97
N ARG A 229 14.20 -1.55 -8.07
CA ARG A 229 14.43 -2.99 -7.87
C ARG A 229 14.65 -3.77 -9.17
N ALA A 230 14.23 -3.20 -10.31
CA ALA A 230 14.20 -3.88 -11.60
C ALA A 230 15.60 -4.04 -12.24
N GLU A 231 16.55 -3.17 -11.90
CA GLU A 231 17.95 -3.31 -12.31
C GLU A 231 18.71 -4.20 -11.30
N GLY A 232 18.56 -5.53 -11.45
CA GLY A 232 19.48 -6.53 -10.86
C GLY A 232 19.38 -6.83 -9.36
N GLN A 233 18.58 -6.10 -8.58
CA GLN A 233 18.49 -6.31 -7.12
C GLN A 233 17.44 -7.35 -6.70
N LEU A 234 16.37 -7.55 -7.45
CA LEU A 234 15.37 -8.58 -7.13
C LEU A 234 15.99 -10.00 -7.13
N ALA A 235 16.92 -10.26 -8.05
CA ALA A 235 17.69 -11.51 -8.13
C ALA A 235 18.70 -11.69 -6.98
N LYS A 236 19.26 -10.58 -6.44
CA LYS A 236 20.14 -10.62 -5.26
C LYS A 236 19.36 -10.79 -3.96
N LEU A 237 18.15 -10.21 -3.85
CA LEU A 237 17.29 -10.30 -2.68
C LEU A 237 16.68 -11.71 -2.51
N THR A 238 16.37 -12.41 -3.61
CA THR A 238 16.01 -13.83 -3.57
C THR A 238 17.20 -14.71 -3.20
N ALA A 239 18.43 -14.36 -3.60
CA ALA A 239 19.64 -15.10 -3.24
C ALA A 239 20.07 -14.96 -1.76
N THR A 240 19.74 -13.84 -1.10
CA THR A 240 20.05 -13.61 0.33
C THR A 240 18.90 -13.92 1.29
N GLY A 241 17.73 -14.30 0.77
CA GLY A 241 16.54 -14.62 1.57
C GLY A 241 15.84 -13.39 2.20
N ILE A 242 16.33 -12.18 1.94
CA ILE A 242 15.73 -10.93 2.45
C ILE A 242 14.78 -10.39 1.39
N ILE A 243 13.50 -10.69 1.52
CA ILE A 243 12.46 -10.15 0.64
C ILE A 243 11.95 -8.83 1.23
N LEU A 244 12.23 -7.72 0.55
CA LEU A 244 11.78 -6.38 0.94
C LEU A 244 10.51 -5.96 0.16
N GLY A 245 9.34 -6.14 0.78
CA GLY A 245 8.00 -5.78 0.28
C GLY A 245 6.90 -6.59 0.96
N THR A 246 5.65 -6.46 0.53
CA THR A 246 4.54 -7.37 0.85
C THR A 246 4.50 -8.41 -0.28
N PRO A 247 5.29 -9.50 -0.21
CA PRO A 247 5.37 -10.45 -1.31
C PRO A 247 4.01 -11.01 -1.67
N GLU A 248 3.04 -11.07 -0.78
CA GLU A 248 1.69 -11.66 -0.92
C GLU A 248 0.98 -11.31 -2.24
N PHE A 249 1.08 -10.06 -2.70
CA PHE A 249 0.30 -9.54 -3.85
C PHE A 249 1.07 -9.48 -5.18
N MET A 250 2.36 -9.82 -5.18
CA MET A 250 3.18 -9.77 -6.40
C MET A 250 2.69 -10.73 -7.49
N SER A 251 2.74 -10.26 -8.74
CA SER A 251 2.42 -11.08 -9.90
C SER A 251 3.54 -12.07 -10.27
N PRO A 252 3.25 -13.15 -11.01
CA PRO A 252 4.25 -14.14 -11.41
C PRO A 252 5.40 -13.54 -12.23
N GLU A 253 5.14 -12.55 -13.06
CA GLU A 253 6.14 -11.81 -13.82
C GLU A 253 6.99 -10.88 -12.93
N GLN A 254 6.41 -10.28 -11.88
CA GLN A 254 7.17 -9.54 -10.86
C GLN A 254 8.14 -10.44 -10.12
N ILE A 255 7.67 -11.61 -9.67
CA ILE A 255 8.50 -12.59 -8.95
C ILE A 255 9.66 -13.06 -9.84
N ARG A 256 9.43 -13.22 -11.15
CA ARG A 256 10.45 -13.61 -12.13
C ARG A 256 11.36 -12.45 -12.58
N GLY A 257 11.12 -11.23 -12.13
CA GLY A 257 11.86 -10.03 -12.56
C GLY A 257 11.71 -9.73 -14.05
N LYS A 258 10.57 -10.09 -14.66
CA LYS A 258 10.25 -9.74 -16.05
C LYS A 258 9.75 -8.28 -16.12
N GLN A 259 9.71 -7.75 -17.34
CA GLN A 259 9.05 -6.47 -17.59
C GLN A 259 7.58 -6.53 -17.19
N LEU A 260 7.11 -5.43 -16.60
CA LEU A 260 5.76 -5.30 -16.05
C LEU A 260 4.93 -4.37 -16.93
N ASP A 261 3.66 -4.71 -17.08
CA ASP A 261 2.65 -3.86 -17.70
C ASP A 261 1.41 -3.74 -16.80
N ALA A 262 0.36 -3.09 -17.30
CA ALA A 262 -0.91 -2.89 -16.63
C ALA A 262 -1.52 -4.19 -16.04
N ARG A 263 -1.27 -5.34 -16.68
CA ARG A 263 -1.84 -6.63 -16.31
C ARG A 263 -1.22 -7.20 -15.03
N SER A 264 -0.06 -6.69 -14.61
CA SER A 264 0.51 -6.98 -13.29
C SER A 264 -0.35 -6.38 -12.16
N ASP A 265 -0.88 -5.17 -12.35
CA ASP A 265 -1.76 -4.56 -11.35
C ASP A 265 -3.14 -5.24 -11.32
N ILE A 266 -3.64 -5.70 -12.47
CA ILE A 266 -4.89 -6.49 -12.54
C ILE A 266 -4.76 -7.79 -11.74
N TYR A 267 -3.62 -8.48 -11.85
CA TYR A 267 -3.35 -9.68 -11.05
C TYR A 267 -3.35 -9.38 -9.55
N ALA A 268 -2.64 -8.32 -9.14
CA ALA A 268 -2.58 -7.90 -7.75
C ALA A 268 -3.98 -7.52 -7.22
N LEU A 269 -4.79 -6.81 -8.03
CA LEU A 269 -6.17 -6.48 -7.68
C LEU A 269 -7.05 -7.73 -7.58
N GLY A 270 -6.81 -8.76 -8.41
CA GLY A 270 -7.49 -10.06 -8.29
C GLY A 270 -7.21 -10.73 -6.94
N ILE A 271 -5.98 -10.64 -6.42
CA ILE A 271 -5.62 -11.12 -5.09
C ILE A 271 -6.32 -10.29 -4.01
N VAL A 272 -6.27 -8.96 -4.10
CA VAL A 272 -6.96 -8.05 -3.16
C VAL A 272 -8.45 -8.37 -3.12
N ALA A 273 -9.10 -8.50 -4.26
CA ALA A 273 -10.52 -8.84 -4.35
C ALA A 273 -10.83 -10.20 -3.71
N PHE A 274 -9.99 -11.21 -3.94
CA PHE A 274 -10.16 -12.52 -3.33
C PHE A 274 -10.09 -12.45 -1.80
N GLU A 275 -9.14 -11.68 -1.27
CA GLU A 275 -9.00 -11.44 0.18
C GLU A 275 -10.19 -10.66 0.74
N MET A 276 -10.62 -9.58 0.08
CA MET A 276 -11.81 -8.80 0.46
C MET A 276 -13.05 -9.69 0.64
N PHE A 277 -13.24 -10.69 -0.23
CA PHE A 277 -14.44 -11.53 -0.20
C PHE A 277 -14.32 -12.79 0.65
N SER A 278 -13.11 -13.27 0.95
CA SER A 278 -12.90 -14.54 1.67
C SER A 278 -12.20 -14.39 3.02
N GLY A 279 -11.57 -13.24 3.27
CA GLY A 279 -10.68 -12.98 4.42
C GLY A 279 -9.38 -13.78 4.38
N LYS A 280 -9.04 -14.39 3.24
CA LYS A 280 -7.84 -15.23 3.06
C LYS A 280 -7.19 -14.94 1.72
N LEU A 281 -5.87 -15.16 1.64
CA LEU A 281 -5.16 -15.10 0.37
C LEU A 281 -5.48 -16.33 -0.52
N PRO A 282 -5.50 -16.16 -1.85
CA PRO A 282 -5.78 -17.24 -2.80
C PRO A 282 -4.64 -18.25 -2.90
N PHE A 283 -3.42 -17.87 -2.51
CA PHE A 283 -2.25 -18.75 -2.49
C PHE A 283 -1.73 -18.87 -1.07
N GLN A 284 -1.44 -20.10 -0.65
CA GLN A 284 -0.97 -20.40 0.71
C GLN A 284 0.43 -20.98 0.67
N GLY A 285 1.22 -20.68 1.70
CA GLY A 285 2.55 -21.23 1.92
C GLY A 285 2.96 -21.03 3.38
N ARG A 286 3.85 -21.87 3.91
CA ARG A 286 4.30 -21.78 5.31
C ARG A 286 5.27 -20.62 5.54
N ASN A 287 5.83 -20.07 4.46
CA ASN A 287 6.74 -18.93 4.46
C ASN A 287 6.63 -18.18 3.12
N ALA A 288 7.31 -17.02 3.02
CA ALA A 288 7.29 -16.17 1.85
C ALA A 288 7.77 -16.88 0.56
N GLN A 289 8.78 -17.75 0.66
CA GLN A 289 9.30 -18.48 -0.50
C GLN A 289 8.27 -19.49 -1.02
N GLU A 290 7.64 -20.27 -0.13
CA GLU A 290 6.58 -21.22 -0.51
C GLU A 290 5.40 -20.50 -1.15
N MET A 291 5.01 -19.33 -0.64
CA MET A 291 3.92 -18.54 -1.20
C MET A 291 4.27 -17.95 -2.58
N MET A 292 5.53 -17.61 -2.84
CA MET A 292 6.00 -17.26 -4.19
C MET A 292 5.95 -18.47 -5.12
N ILE A 293 6.43 -19.63 -4.69
CA ILE A 293 6.38 -20.87 -5.49
C ILE A 293 4.93 -21.23 -5.82
N ALA A 294 4.02 -21.13 -4.85
CA ALA A 294 2.60 -21.37 -5.03
C ALA A 294 1.99 -20.49 -6.12
N ARG A 295 2.42 -19.23 -6.25
CA ARG A 295 1.97 -18.34 -7.35
C ARG A 295 2.61 -18.61 -8.69
N LEU A 296 3.84 -19.13 -8.70
CA LEU A 296 4.54 -19.46 -9.94
C LEU A 296 4.05 -20.77 -10.56
N ARG A 297 3.51 -21.70 -9.74
CA ARG A 297 3.24 -23.09 -10.14
C ARG A 297 1.86 -23.61 -9.72
N GLY A 298 1.23 -23.03 -8.72
CA GLY A 298 -0.03 -23.49 -8.15
C GLY A 298 -1.24 -22.79 -8.77
N GLN A 299 -2.41 -23.39 -8.58
CA GLN A 299 -3.69 -22.73 -8.86
C GLN A 299 -4.17 -21.99 -7.61
N PRO A 300 -4.82 -20.82 -7.77
CA PRO A 300 -5.46 -20.15 -6.64
C PRO A 300 -6.55 -21.03 -6.06
N LEU A 301 -6.80 -20.89 -4.75
CA LEU A 301 -7.99 -21.43 -4.11
C LEU A 301 -9.25 -20.90 -4.81
N LYS A 302 -10.32 -21.72 -4.82
CA LYS A 302 -11.61 -21.29 -5.36
C LYS A 302 -12.35 -20.45 -4.33
N LEU A 303 -12.89 -19.30 -4.72
CA LEU A 303 -13.59 -18.40 -3.81
C LEU A 303 -14.76 -19.11 -3.13
N ARG A 304 -15.53 -19.89 -3.89
CA ARG A 304 -16.72 -20.62 -3.42
C ARG A 304 -16.40 -21.76 -2.45
N GLN A 305 -15.15 -22.21 -2.35
CA GLN A 305 -14.71 -23.13 -1.29
C GLN A 305 -14.60 -22.42 0.07
N LEU A 306 -14.35 -21.11 0.08
CA LEU A 306 -14.22 -20.30 1.29
C LEU A 306 -15.51 -19.49 1.59
N ARG A 307 -16.27 -19.18 0.54
CA ARG A 307 -17.51 -18.40 0.60
C ARG A 307 -18.55 -18.97 -0.36
N ALA A 308 -19.35 -19.92 0.12
CA ALA A 308 -20.28 -20.69 -0.71
C ALA A 308 -21.37 -19.85 -1.41
N ASP A 309 -21.78 -18.72 -0.80
CA ASP A 309 -22.75 -17.75 -1.29
C ASP A 309 -22.19 -16.83 -2.40
N ALA A 310 -20.88 -16.86 -2.65
CA ALA A 310 -20.28 -16.03 -3.70
C ALA A 310 -20.82 -16.41 -5.08
N PRO A 311 -21.28 -15.45 -5.89
CA PRO A 311 -21.79 -15.74 -7.23
C PRO A 311 -20.70 -16.35 -8.13
N GLU A 312 -21.08 -17.33 -8.95
CA GLU A 312 -20.15 -17.97 -9.89
C GLU A 312 -19.46 -17.00 -10.86
N PRO A 313 -20.14 -15.96 -11.40
CA PRO A 313 -19.47 -14.98 -12.25
C PRO A 313 -18.35 -14.21 -11.53
N LEU A 314 -18.46 -13.99 -10.21
CA LEU A 314 -17.41 -13.35 -9.42
C LEU A 314 -16.18 -14.24 -9.34
N GLU A 315 -16.35 -15.51 -8.98
CA GLU A 315 -15.23 -16.46 -8.93
C GLU A 315 -14.52 -16.58 -10.28
N LYS A 316 -15.28 -16.70 -11.38
CA LYS A 316 -14.73 -16.72 -12.74
C LYS A 316 -13.94 -15.45 -13.05
N ALA A 317 -14.46 -14.29 -12.65
CA ALA A 317 -13.80 -13.03 -12.90
C ALA A 317 -12.46 -12.93 -12.16
N LEU A 318 -12.42 -13.32 -10.88
CA LEU A 318 -11.20 -13.32 -10.08
C LEU A 318 -10.18 -14.34 -10.58
N ALA A 319 -10.63 -15.54 -10.96
CA ALA A 319 -9.76 -16.58 -11.52
C ALA A 319 -9.04 -16.09 -12.79
N ARG A 320 -9.77 -15.43 -13.71
CA ARG A 320 -9.18 -14.85 -14.92
C ARG A 320 -8.19 -13.72 -14.60
N ALA A 321 -8.51 -12.85 -13.66
CA ALA A 321 -7.59 -11.78 -13.25
C ALA A 321 -6.28 -12.34 -12.69
N MET A 322 -6.35 -13.49 -12.00
CA MET A 322 -5.20 -14.19 -11.39
C MET A 322 -4.55 -15.24 -12.30
N GLU A 323 -4.80 -15.22 -13.62
CA GLU A 323 -4.12 -16.12 -14.54
C GLU A 323 -2.61 -15.95 -14.50
N SER A 324 -1.87 -17.05 -14.56
CA SER A 324 -0.40 -17.01 -14.44
C SER A 324 0.26 -16.33 -15.63
N ASN A 325 -0.29 -16.52 -16.84
CA ASN A 325 0.13 -15.82 -18.04
C ASN A 325 -0.61 -14.48 -18.15
N PRO A 326 0.09 -13.32 -18.21
CA PRO A 326 -0.55 -12.02 -18.43
C PRO A 326 -1.49 -11.98 -19.64
N ASP A 327 -1.17 -12.69 -20.73
CA ASP A 327 -2.00 -12.71 -21.95
C ASP A 327 -3.35 -13.41 -21.76
N ASN A 328 -3.51 -14.20 -20.69
CA ASN A 328 -4.78 -14.86 -20.38
C ASN A 328 -5.66 -14.02 -19.43
N ARG A 329 -5.18 -12.86 -18.97
CA ARG A 329 -5.91 -11.98 -18.04
C ARG A 329 -6.91 -11.09 -18.81
N TYR A 330 -7.36 -10.04 -18.15
CA TYR A 330 -8.05 -8.93 -18.80
C TYR A 330 -7.04 -8.00 -19.45
N ASP A 331 -7.38 -7.44 -20.60
CA ASP A 331 -6.52 -6.51 -21.32
C ASP A 331 -6.41 -5.17 -20.58
N THR A 332 -7.52 -4.69 -20.03
CA THR A 332 -7.57 -3.46 -19.22
C THR A 332 -8.23 -3.68 -17.86
N ALA A 333 -7.95 -2.77 -16.92
CA ALA A 333 -8.63 -2.75 -15.63
C ALA A 333 -10.15 -2.50 -15.77
N LEU A 334 -10.59 -1.79 -16.82
CA LEU A 334 -12.02 -1.61 -17.11
C LEU A 334 -12.69 -2.90 -17.59
N ASP A 335 -12.02 -3.74 -18.37
CA ASP A 335 -12.56 -5.05 -18.75
C ASP A 335 -12.78 -5.93 -17.52
N PHE A 336 -11.85 -5.85 -16.56
CA PHE A 336 -12.02 -6.52 -15.28
C PHE A 336 -13.20 -5.95 -14.49
N ALA A 337 -13.35 -4.62 -14.42
CA ALA A 337 -14.49 -3.96 -13.78
C ALA A 337 -15.84 -4.35 -14.41
N ALA A 338 -15.89 -4.48 -15.73
CA ALA A 338 -17.08 -4.91 -16.47
C ALA A 338 -17.46 -6.36 -16.14
N ALA A 339 -16.47 -7.25 -16.02
CA ALA A 339 -16.70 -8.64 -15.60
C ALA A 339 -17.25 -8.72 -14.16
N LEU A 340 -16.82 -7.83 -13.26
CA LEU A 340 -17.35 -7.72 -11.90
C LEU A 340 -18.77 -7.14 -11.87
N ALA A 341 -19.12 -6.20 -12.77
CA ALA A 341 -20.44 -5.58 -12.83
C ALA A 341 -21.58 -6.58 -13.12
N GLY A 342 -21.29 -7.65 -13.85
CA GLY A 342 -22.24 -8.73 -14.16
C GLY A 342 -22.70 -9.53 -12.93
N VAL A 343 -22.06 -9.35 -11.78
CA VAL A 343 -22.31 -10.09 -10.53
C VAL A 343 -23.52 -9.54 -9.75
N GLY A 344 -23.69 -8.21 -9.70
CA GLY A 344 -24.68 -7.56 -8.83
C GLY A 344 -26.13 -7.58 -9.32
N ARG A 345 -26.40 -8.15 -10.50
CA ARG A 345 -27.75 -8.18 -11.11
C ARG A 345 -28.45 -9.54 -11.03
N GLY A 346 -27.82 -10.56 -10.45
CA GLY A 346 -28.31 -11.96 -10.49
C GLY A 346 -29.15 -12.44 -9.29
N GLY A 347 -29.46 -11.57 -8.32
CA GLY A 347 -30.05 -11.96 -7.03
C GLY A 347 -31.58 -11.90 -6.92
N GLY A 348 -32.34 -12.01 -8.01
CA GLY A 348 -33.80 -12.01 -7.94
C GLY A 348 -34.48 -12.43 -9.23
N GLY A 349 -35.06 -13.64 -9.25
CA GLY A 349 -36.00 -14.05 -10.29
C GLY A 349 -35.84 -15.51 -10.73
N GLY A 350 -36.44 -16.43 -9.98
CA GLY A 350 -36.85 -17.71 -10.53
C GLY A 350 -38.12 -17.55 -11.38
N GLY A 351 -38.18 -18.27 -12.50
CA GLY A 351 -39.41 -18.62 -13.21
C GLY A 351 -39.73 -17.82 -14.47
N GLY A 352 -39.71 -18.50 -15.62
CA GLY A 352 -40.36 -18.02 -16.85
C GLY A 352 -39.56 -18.29 -18.12
N GLY A 353 -39.67 -19.49 -18.67
CA GLY A 353 -39.09 -19.82 -19.97
C GLY A 353 -39.82 -19.17 -21.14
N GLY A 354 -39.05 -18.89 -22.20
CA GLY A 354 -39.49 -18.96 -23.60
C GLY A 354 -40.04 -17.68 -24.23
N GLY A 355 -39.32 -17.16 -25.24
CA GLY A 355 -39.90 -16.26 -26.24
C GLY A 355 -38.89 -15.30 -26.88
N ALA A 356 -38.52 -15.58 -28.13
CA ALA A 356 -37.60 -14.82 -28.96
C ALA A 356 -38.12 -13.40 -29.32
N GLY A 357 -37.19 -12.50 -29.65
CA GLY A 357 -37.53 -11.18 -30.20
C GLY A 357 -36.31 -10.26 -30.33
N GLU A 358 -35.52 -10.48 -31.37
CA GLU A 358 -34.50 -9.54 -31.83
C GLU A 358 -35.14 -8.21 -32.29
N GLY A 359 -34.47 -7.10 -31.99
CA GLY A 359 -34.62 -5.85 -32.76
C GLY A 359 -35.08 -4.62 -31.99
N GLY A 360 -34.20 -3.61 -31.91
CA GLY A 360 -34.63 -2.20 -31.98
C GLY A 360 -34.57 -1.38 -30.69
N PHE A 361 -33.36 -1.09 -30.19
CA PHE A 361 -33.15 0.06 -29.27
C PHE A 361 -32.16 1.10 -29.81
N LEU A 362 -31.34 0.76 -30.81
CA LEU A 362 -30.34 1.66 -31.40
C LEU A 362 -30.87 2.55 -32.54
N SER A 363 -32.16 2.47 -32.91
CA SER A 363 -32.75 3.28 -33.98
C SER A 363 -33.46 4.55 -33.50
N LYS A 364 -33.63 4.79 -32.19
CA LYS A 364 -34.45 5.90 -31.67
C LYS A 364 -33.68 7.13 -31.14
N ILE A 365 -32.37 7.24 -31.38
CA ILE A 365 -31.56 8.39 -30.90
C ILE A 365 -31.07 9.32 -32.03
N LYS A 366 -31.42 9.06 -33.30
CA LYS A 366 -30.94 9.89 -34.44
C LYS A 366 -31.89 10.97 -34.99
N GLU A 367 -33.00 11.28 -34.30
CA GLU A 367 -33.99 12.25 -34.80
C GLU A 367 -34.32 13.37 -33.80
N LYS A 368 -33.32 13.99 -33.18
CA LYS A 368 -33.50 15.23 -32.41
C LYS A 368 -32.34 16.23 -32.52
N LEU A 369 -31.79 16.39 -33.72
CA LEU A 369 -30.93 17.51 -34.10
C LEU A 369 -31.09 17.77 -35.61
N LYS A 370 -32.18 18.46 -35.95
CA LYS A 370 -32.26 19.31 -37.15
C LYS A 370 -33.28 20.42 -36.92
#